data_AF-A0A8J6TGP2-F1
#
_entry.id   AF-A0A8J6TGP2-F1
#
_cell.length_a   1.000
_cell.length_b   1.000
_cell.length_c   1.000
_cell.angle_alpha   90.00
_cell.angle_beta   90.00
_cell.angle_gamma   90.00
#
_symmetry.space_group_name_H-M   'P 1'
#
loop_
_entity.id
_entity.type
_entity.pdbx_description
1 polymer ?
#
loop_
_entity_poly.entity_id
_entity_poly.type
_entity_poly.pdbx_seq_one_letter_code
_entity_poly.pdbx_strand_id
1 'polypeptide(L)'
;MSNKTWIDTELILSPAFISLSGFASTLLLILFTKRKFNRIGIKKSKKYVCVNCNSLNISYVEYENSYGITQPRLTRAIDDLLAKGFLECKHAGGACKQDKSVYAFSDQWVLWQPGMIIFTRLKDGIKRGFRTPK
;
A
#
# COMPACT_ATOMS: atom_id res chain seq x y z
N MET A 1 -11.23 -14.73 16.84
CA MET A 1 -11.05 -13.34 17.31
C MET A 1 -11.45 -12.40 16.18
N SER A 2 -12.41 -11.49 16.37
CA SER A 2 -12.66 -10.46 15.36
C SER A 2 -11.57 -9.39 15.45
N ASN A 3 -10.83 -9.19 14.36
CA ASN A 3 -9.80 -8.18 14.30
C ASN A 3 -10.45 -6.87 13.85
N LYS A 4 -10.41 -5.84 14.70
CA LYS A 4 -11.01 -4.53 14.42
C LYS A 4 -9.94 -3.58 13.89
N THR A 5 -10.28 -2.76 12.90
CA THR A 5 -9.40 -1.70 12.38
C THR A 5 -10.14 -0.36 12.41
N TRP A 6 -9.40 0.73 12.59
CA TRP A 6 -9.92 2.10 12.67
C TRP A 6 -9.52 2.85 11.42
N ILE A 7 -10.48 3.34 10.65
CA ILE A 7 -10.22 4.08 9.42
C ILE A 7 -10.88 5.45 9.58
N ASP A 8 -10.14 6.49 9.26
CA ASP A 8 -10.65 7.85 9.35
C ASP A 8 -11.74 8.08 8.30
N THR A 9 -12.87 8.64 8.74
CA THR A 9 -14.01 8.93 7.87
C THR A 9 -13.60 9.91 6.77
N GLU A 10 -12.73 10.88 7.08
CA GLU A 10 -12.18 11.83 6.11
C GLU A 10 -11.44 11.13 4.98
N LEU A 11 -10.67 10.08 5.29
CA LEU A 11 -9.97 9.29 4.30
C LEU A 11 -10.96 8.62 3.33
N ILE A 12 -12.00 7.96 3.86
CA ILE A 12 -13.00 7.25 3.05
C ILE A 12 -13.82 8.22 2.19
N LEU A 13 -14.13 9.41 2.72
CA LEU A 13 -14.90 10.43 2.01
C LEU A 13 -14.03 11.31 1.10
N SER A 14 -12.71 11.13 1.11
CA SER A 14 -11.79 11.94 0.31
C SER A 14 -12.03 11.74 -1.19
N PRO A 15 -11.83 12.78 -2.03
CA PRO A 15 -11.87 12.65 -3.48
C PRO A 15 -10.87 11.60 -4.01
N ALA A 16 -9.72 11.47 -3.35
CA ALA A 16 -8.71 10.46 -3.66
C ALA A 16 -9.25 9.03 -3.46
N PHE A 17 -9.97 8.76 -2.37
CA PHE A 17 -10.51 7.43 -2.10
C PHE A 17 -11.68 7.11 -3.03
N ILE A 18 -12.60 8.06 -3.21
CA ILE A 18 -13.78 7.90 -4.08
C ILE A 18 -13.36 7.62 -5.53
N SER A 19 -12.24 8.19 -5.98
CA SER A 19 -11.73 7.98 -7.33
C SER A 19 -10.88 6.71 -7.50
N LEU A 20 -10.68 5.91 -6.45
CA LEU A 20 -10.03 4.59 -6.58
C LEU A 20 -10.85 3.65 -7.46
N SER A 21 -10.15 2.90 -8.31
CA SER A 21 -10.76 2.07 -9.33
C SER A 21 -10.53 0.58 -9.09
N GLY A 22 -11.45 -0.24 -9.61
CA GLY A 22 -11.31 -1.69 -9.61
C GLY A 22 -11.12 -2.28 -8.21
N PHE A 23 -9.97 -2.91 -7.96
CA PHE A 23 -9.66 -3.57 -6.68
C PHE A 23 -8.89 -2.66 -5.70
N ALA A 24 -8.56 -1.41 -6.08
CA ALA A 24 -7.68 -0.56 -5.28
C ALA A 24 -8.28 -0.18 -3.92
N SER A 25 -9.56 0.20 -3.88
CA SER A 25 -10.24 0.51 -2.61
C SER A 25 -10.32 -0.70 -1.69
N THR A 26 -10.70 -1.87 -2.22
CA THR A 26 -10.72 -3.12 -1.45
C THR A 26 -9.33 -3.51 -0.96
N LEU A 27 -8.30 -3.37 -1.80
CA LEU A 27 -6.91 -3.61 -1.41
C LEU A 27 -6.50 -2.73 -0.24
N LEU A 28 -6.79 -1.42 -0.29
CA LEU A 28 -6.48 -0.50 0.80
C LEU A 28 -7.16 -0.90 2.11
N LEU A 29 -8.44 -1.28 2.06
CA LEU A 29 -9.17 -1.78 3.22
C LEU A 29 -8.54 -3.05 3.80
N ILE A 30 -8.16 -4.02 2.94
CA ILE A 30 -7.43 -5.23 3.37
C ILE A 30 -6.12 -4.84 4.04
N LEU A 31 -5.35 -3.90 3.47
CA LEU A 31 -4.10 -3.44 4.07
C LEU A 31 -4.32 -2.81 5.45
N PHE A 32 -5.40 -2.04 5.64
CA PHE A 32 -5.73 -1.50 6.96
C PHE A 32 -6.02 -2.58 8.01
N THR A 33 -6.54 -3.75 7.61
CA THR A 33 -6.71 -4.89 8.52
C THR A 33 -5.38 -5.55 8.92
N LYS A 34 -4.31 -5.33 8.15
CA LYS A 34 -2.95 -5.85 8.41
C LYS A 34 -2.11 -4.95 9.33
N ARG A 35 -2.62 -3.78 9.74
CA ARG A 35 -1.91 -2.88 10.66
C ARG A 35 -1.74 -3.54 12.03
N LYS A 36 -0.54 -3.38 12.60
CA LYS A 36 -0.19 -3.81 13.94
C LYS A 36 0.09 -2.57 14.77
N PHE A 37 -0.63 -2.42 15.88
CA PHE A 37 -0.47 -1.30 16.78
C PHE A 37 0.18 -1.75 18.09
N ASN A 38 1.23 -1.05 18.48
CA ASN A 38 1.79 -1.18 19.82
C ASN A 38 1.30 -0.04 20.70
N ARG A 39 1.09 -0.36 21.97
CA ARG A 39 0.75 0.63 22.98
C ARG A 39 2.04 1.17 23.58
N ILE A 40 2.28 2.46 23.40
CA ILE A 40 3.42 3.17 23.98
C ILE A 40 2.95 4.18 25.03
N GLY A 41 3.81 4.50 25.98
CA GLY A 41 3.55 5.50 27.03
C GLY A 41 3.02 4.94 28.36
N ILE A 42 2.99 5.82 29.36
CA ILE A 42 2.58 5.51 30.74
C ILE A 42 1.05 5.60 30.84
N LYS A 43 0.46 5.04 31.90
CA LYS A 43 -0.99 4.81 32.08
C LYS A 43 -1.92 5.97 31.65
N LYS A 44 -1.50 7.23 31.83
CA LYS A 44 -2.25 8.47 31.47
C LYS A 44 -1.92 9.07 30.08
N SER A 45 -0.87 8.61 29.40
CA SER A 45 -0.41 9.12 28.10
C SER A 45 -0.29 8.02 27.05
N LYS A 46 -1.13 6.97 27.16
CA LYS A 46 -1.13 5.83 26.24
C LYS A 46 -1.44 6.29 24.82
N LYS A 47 -0.52 6.05 23.89
CA LYS A 47 -0.71 6.24 22.45
C LYS A 47 -0.61 4.89 21.75
N TYR A 48 -1.43 4.69 20.72
CA TYR A 48 -1.30 3.55 19.82
C TYR A 48 -0.50 3.98 18.61
N VAL A 49 0.62 3.32 18.37
CA VAL A 49 1.47 3.60 17.21
C VAL A 49 1.50 2.36 16.33
N CYS A 50 1.25 2.58 15.05
CA CYS A 50 1.32 1.53 14.04
C CYS A 50 2.80 1.18 13.78
N VAL A 51 3.21 -0.04 14.15
CA VAL A 51 4.62 -0.45 14.09
C VAL A 51 5.05 -0.99 12.74
N ASN A 52 4.10 -1.35 11.88
CA ASN A 52 4.36 -1.86 10.53
C ASN A 52 3.86 -0.92 9.43
N CYS A 53 3.48 0.32 9.75
CA CYS A 53 2.94 1.24 8.75
C CYS A 53 3.95 1.60 7.64
N ASN A 54 5.25 1.44 7.90
CA ASN A 54 6.32 1.64 6.92
C ASN A 54 6.83 0.34 6.28
N SER A 55 6.21 -0.80 6.60
CA SER A 55 6.68 -2.12 6.18
C SER A 55 5.51 -3.04 5.83
N LEU A 56 4.76 -2.66 4.80
CA LEU A 56 3.69 -3.45 4.23
C LEU A 56 4.23 -4.35 3.12
N ASN A 57 3.92 -5.63 3.24
CA ASN A 57 4.22 -6.63 2.22
C ASN A 57 2.94 -7.01 1.47
N ILE A 58 2.99 -6.90 0.15
CA ILE A 58 1.88 -7.27 -0.75
C ILE A 58 2.36 -8.42 -1.62
N SER A 59 2.04 -9.65 -1.23
CA SER A 59 2.50 -10.86 -1.92
C SER A 59 1.50 -11.29 -2.99
N TYR A 60 1.93 -11.40 -4.25
CA TYR A 60 1.04 -11.86 -5.33
C TYR A 60 0.40 -13.22 -5.01
N VAL A 61 1.20 -14.18 -4.53
CA VAL A 61 0.73 -15.54 -4.18
C VAL A 61 -0.31 -15.51 -3.06
N GLU A 62 -0.14 -14.63 -2.07
CA GLU A 62 -1.13 -14.48 -0.99
C GLU A 62 -2.46 -13.99 -1.55
N TYR A 63 -2.43 -12.96 -2.40
CA TYR A 63 -3.65 -12.36 -2.92
C TYR A 63 -4.36 -13.22 -3.98
N GLU A 64 -3.60 -13.98 -4.76
CA GLU A 64 -4.15 -14.96 -5.68
C GLU A 64 -4.85 -16.10 -4.91
N ASN A 65 -4.18 -16.68 -3.91
CA ASN A 65 -4.73 -17.82 -3.16
C ASN A 65 -5.88 -17.43 -2.23
N SER A 66 -5.80 -16.28 -1.56
CA SER A 66 -6.81 -15.88 -0.55
C SER A 66 -7.98 -15.11 -1.14
N TYR A 67 -7.79 -14.40 -2.26
CA TYR A 67 -8.81 -13.50 -2.81
C TYR A 67 -9.09 -13.73 -4.31
N GLY A 68 -8.42 -14.67 -4.97
CA GLY A 68 -8.59 -14.92 -6.40
C GLY A 68 -8.17 -13.76 -7.30
N ILE A 69 -7.28 -12.88 -6.80
CA ILE A 69 -6.87 -11.68 -7.53
C ILE A 69 -5.60 -11.98 -8.33
N THR A 70 -5.72 -11.89 -9.65
CA THR A 70 -4.60 -12.09 -10.56
C THR A 70 -3.51 -11.03 -10.37
N GLN A 71 -2.26 -11.40 -10.63
CA GLN A 71 -1.12 -10.50 -10.51
C GLN A 71 -1.28 -9.16 -11.28
N PRO A 72 -1.75 -9.12 -12.54
CA PRO A 72 -1.95 -7.85 -13.26
C PRO A 72 -2.99 -6.95 -12.60
N ARG A 73 -4.08 -7.54 -12.07
CA ARG A 73 -5.12 -6.79 -11.36
C ARG A 73 -4.60 -6.23 -10.05
N LEU A 74 -3.85 -7.02 -9.28
CA LEU A 74 -3.22 -6.55 -8.05
C LEU A 74 -2.21 -5.43 -8.33
N THR A 75 -1.42 -5.58 -9.40
CA THR A 75 -0.42 -4.59 -9.80
C THR A 75 -1.07 -3.24 -10.13
N ARG A 76 -2.15 -3.24 -10.94
CA ARG A 76 -2.91 -2.01 -11.23
C ARG A 76 -3.52 -1.38 -9.97
N ALA A 77 -3.98 -2.20 -9.04
CA ALA A 77 -4.50 -1.70 -7.77
C ALA A 77 -3.41 -1.02 -6.92
N ILE A 78 -2.19 -1.59 -6.87
CA ILE A 78 -1.04 -0.97 -6.21
C ILE A 78 -0.66 0.35 -6.89
N ASP A 79 -0.60 0.36 -8.22
CA ASP A 79 -0.32 1.57 -9.01
C ASP A 79 -1.32 2.69 -8.70
N ASP A 80 -2.60 2.35 -8.61
CA ASP A 80 -3.65 3.32 -8.32
C ASP A 80 -3.52 3.91 -6.90
N LEU A 81 -3.16 3.07 -5.92
CA LEU A 81 -2.92 3.52 -4.55
C LEU A 81 -1.66 4.39 -4.41
N LEU A 82 -0.60 4.10 -5.17
CA LEU A 82 0.60 4.95 -5.24
C LEU A 82 0.27 6.30 -5.90
N ALA A 83 -0.41 6.26 -7.06
CA ALA A 83 -0.77 7.46 -7.81
C ALA A 83 -1.63 8.42 -6.99
N LYS A 84 -2.52 7.89 -6.15
CA LYS A 84 -3.40 8.69 -5.29
C LYS A 84 -2.83 8.97 -3.89
N GLY A 85 -1.58 8.61 -3.63
CA GLY A 85 -0.87 8.99 -2.41
C GLY A 85 -1.23 8.19 -1.15
N PHE A 86 -1.97 7.08 -1.27
CA PHE A 86 -2.31 6.19 -0.15
C PHE A 86 -1.16 5.27 0.25
N LEU A 87 -0.32 4.91 -0.73
CA LEU A 87 0.89 4.13 -0.51
C LEU A 87 2.11 4.89 -1.01
N GLU A 88 3.25 4.58 -0.44
CA GLU A 88 4.58 4.95 -0.92
C GLU A 88 5.44 3.70 -1.04
N CYS A 89 6.28 3.60 -2.06
CA CYS A 89 7.24 2.51 -2.20
C CYS A 89 8.53 2.86 -1.45
N LYS A 90 8.79 2.19 -0.32
CA LYS A 90 10.03 2.39 0.48
C LYS A 90 11.20 1.59 -0.05
N HIS A 91 10.90 0.44 -0.65
CA HIS A 91 11.90 -0.42 -1.29
C HIS A 91 11.28 -1.11 -2.49
N ALA A 92 11.94 -1.02 -3.64
CA ALA A 92 11.57 -1.77 -4.83
C ALA A 92 12.34 -3.08 -4.85
N GLY A 93 11.65 -4.18 -4.54
CA GLY A 93 12.24 -5.50 -4.63
C GLY A 93 12.38 -5.97 -6.07
N GLY A 94 13.10 -7.06 -6.26
CA GLY A 94 13.27 -7.73 -7.56
C GLY A 94 14.72 -7.96 -7.94
N ALA A 95 15.69 -7.55 -7.11
CA ALA A 95 17.10 -7.80 -7.37
C ALA A 95 17.50 -9.26 -7.15
N CYS A 96 16.85 -9.98 -6.21
CA CYS A 96 17.17 -11.35 -5.83
C CYS A 96 15.93 -12.18 -5.48
N LYS A 97 16.08 -13.51 -5.38
CA LYS A 97 14.98 -14.50 -5.21
C LYS A 97 14.08 -14.28 -3.97
N GLN A 98 14.54 -13.51 -2.98
CA GLN A 98 13.79 -13.18 -1.76
C GLN A 98 13.55 -11.68 -1.58
N ASP A 99 13.96 -10.87 -2.55
CA ASP A 99 13.86 -9.42 -2.49
C ASP A 99 12.43 -8.98 -2.85
N LYS A 100 11.71 -8.43 -1.86
CA LYS A 100 10.29 -8.11 -1.96
C LYS A 100 10.08 -6.60 -1.87
N SER A 101 9.16 -6.07 -2.66
CA SER A 101 8.78 -4.67 -2.54
C SER A 101 8.15 -4.39 -1.18
N VAL A 102 8.62 -3.32 -0.55
CA VAL A 102 8.13 -2.83 0.74
C VAL A 102 7.41 -1.52 0.52
N TYR A 103 6.17 -1.46 0.99
CA TYR A 103 5.34 -0.28 0.90
C TYR A 103 5.10 0.34 2.28
N ALA A 104 4.80 1.62 2.31
CA ALA A 104 4.33 2.33 3.49
C ALA A 104 2.94 2.93 3.23
N PHE A 105 2.14 3.08 4.27
CA PHE A 105 1.00 4.01 4.22
C PHE A 105 1.52 5.44 4.10
N SER A 106 0.79 6.26 3.36
CA SER A 106 1.08 7.67 3.17
C SER A 106 -0.19 8.49 3.35
N ASP A 107 -0.04 9.69 3.90
CA ASP A 107 -1.13 10.67 4.07
C ASP A 107 -1.17 11.71 2.93
N GLN A 108 -0.35 11.54 1.89
CA GLN A 108 -0.31 12.46 0.74
C GLN A 108 -1.57 12.42 -0.12
N TRP A 109 -2.49 11.49 0.11
CA TRP A 109 -3.83 11.50 -0.49
C TRP A 109 -4.60 12.78 -0.17
N VAL A 110 -4.29 13.47 0.94
CA VAL A 110 -4.87 14.78 1.29
C VAL A 110 -4.54 15.86 0.24
N LEU A 111 -3.39 15.73 -0.42
CA LEU A 111 -2.91 16.69 -1.43
C LEU A 111 -3.36 16.32 -2.85
N TRP A 112 -3.97 15.15 -3.03
CA TRP A 112 -4.29 14.63 -4.36
C TRP A 112 -5.49 15.36 -4.97
N GLN A 113 -5.40 15.66 -6.26
CA GLN A 113 -6.50 16.19 -7.08
C GLN A 113 -6.62 15.38 -8.38
N PRO A 114 -7.80 15.38 -9.04
CA PRO A 114 -7.97 14.71 -10.32
C PRO A 114 -6.90 15.11 -11.35
N GLY A 115 -6.26 14.12 -11.97
CA GLY A 115 -5.16 14.33 -12.91
C GLY A 115 -3.75 14.34 -12.28
N MET A 116 -3.64 14.35 -10.95
CA MET A 116 -2.35 14.25 -10.27
C MET A 116 -1.89 12.80 -10.07
N ILE A 117 -0.58 12.60 -10.09
CA ILE A 117 0.10 11.36 -9.69
C ILE A 117 1.09 11.74 -8.58
N ILE A 118 0.84 11.26 -7.37
CA ILE A 118 1.68 11.55 -6.20
C ILE A 118 2.92 10.66 -6.20
N PHE A 119 2.72 9.34 -6.28
CA PHE A 119 3.81 8.38 -6.37
C PHE A 119 3.65 7.48 -7.59
N THR A 120 4.78 6.97 -8.05
CA THR A 120 4.86 5.91 -9.05
C THR A 120 5.72 4.78 -8.52
N ARG A 121 5.57 3.57 -9.06
CA ARG A 121 6.53 2.51 -8.78
C ARG A 121 7.90 2.92 -9.29
N LEU A 122 8.94 2.65 -8.49
CA LEU A 122 10.31 2.75 -8.97
C LEU A 122 10.49 1.80 -10.14
N LYS A 123 11.04 2.32 -11.24
CA LYS A 123 11.37 1.52 -12.41
C LYS A 123 12.47 0.53 -12.06
N ASP A 124 12.37 -0.67 -12.60
CA ASP A 124 13.43 -1.67 -12.45
C ASP A 124 14.66 -1.18 -13.24
N GLY A 125 15.66 -0.68 -12.54
CA GLY A 125 16.91 -0.20 -13.14
C GLY A 125 17.85 -1.33 -13.56
N ILE A 126 17.51 -2.59 -13.29
CA ILE A 126 18.40 -3.72 -13.48
C ILE A 126 18.37 -4.15 -14.96
N LYS A 127 19.50 -3.94 -15.65
CA LYS A 127 19.75 -4.55 -16.96
C LYS A 127 19.85 -6.07 -16.81
N ARG A 128 18.89 -6.80 -17.36
CA ARG A 128 18.91 -8.27 -17.42
C ARG A 128 19.24 -8.72 -18.84
N GLY A 129 20.51 -9.02 -19.11
CA GLY A 129 20.98 -9.44 -20.42
C GLY A 129 20.69 -8.39 -21.51
N PHE A 130 20.13 -8.81 -22.64
CA PHE A 130 19.79 -7.94 -23.78
C PHE A 130 18.51 -7.10 -23.58
N ARG A 131 17.85 -7.16 -22.42
CA ARG A 131 16.69 -6.29 -22.13
C ARG A 131 17.15 -4.99 -21.50
N THR A 132 16.90 -3.88 -22.20
CA THR A 132 16.99 -2.55 -21.62
C THR A 132 15.87 -2.35 -20.57
N PRO A 133 16.20 -1.82 -19.38
CA PRO A 133 15.19 -1.48 -18.38
C PRO A 133 14.25 -0.38 -18.92
N LYS A 134 12.95 -0.49 -18.61
CA LYS A 134 11.89 0.44 -19.05
C LYS A 134 11.58 1.50 -18.00
#